data_AF-A0A0C2HGB5-F1
#
_entry.id   AF-A0A0C2HGB5-F1
#
_cell.length_a   1.000
_cell.length_b   1.000
_cell.length_c   1.000
_cell.angle_alpha   90.00
_cell.angle_beta   90.00
_cell.angle_gamma   90.00
#
_symmetry.space_group_name_H-M   'P 1'
#
loop_
_entity.id
_entity.type
_entity.pdbx_description
1 polymer ?
#
loop_
_entity_poly.entity_id
_entity_poly.type
_entity_poly.pdbx_seq_one_letter_code
_entity_poly.pdbx_strand_id
1 'polypeptide(L)'
;MDELIKEINKFRDERNWRQYHNPKDLSLSLSLEASELLENFQWLSAEEGAEKNRQNIEEELADVFIYGLMMADDLGIDMEEAILRKLEKNREKYPK
;
A
#
# COMPACT_ATOMS: atom_id res chain seq x y z
N MET A 1 -12.17 -0.87 -7.70
CA MET A 1 -11.06 -0.14 -7.04
C MET A 1 -11.04 1.35 -7.38
N ASP A 2 -11.58 1.72 -8.53
CA ASP A 2 -11.57 3.09 -9.08
C ASP A 2 -12.16 4.18 -8.17
N GLU A 3 -13.25 3.90 -7.45
CA GLU A 3 -13.85 4.90 -6.55
C GLU A 3 -12.91 5.25 -5.38
N LEU A 4 -12.23 4.25 -4.81
CA LEU A 4 -11.24 4.46 -3.76
C LEU A 4 -10.04 5.27 -4.27
N ILE A 5 -9.50 4.92 -5.44
CA ILE A 5 -8.39 5.64 -6.07
C ILE A 5 -8.79 7.10 -6.34
N LYS A 6 -10.03 7.35 -6.79
CA LYS A 6 -10.55 8.71 -7.00
C LYS A 6 -10.57 9.53 -5.71
N GLU A 7 -11.05 8.97 -4.60
CA GLU A 7 -11.07 9.69 -3.32
C GLU A 7 -9.65 9.95 -2.78
N ILE A 8 -8.74 8.97 -2.90
CA ILE A 8 -7.31 9.14 -2.56
C ILE A 8 -6.68 10.29 -3.37
N ASN A 9 -6.91 10.30 -4.68
CA ASN A 9 -6.36 11.31 -5.57
C ASN A 9 -6.97 12.69 -5.33
N LYS A 10 -8.28 12.75 -5.07
CA LYS A 10 -8.96 13.99 -4.70
C LYS A 10 -8.35 14.57 -3.42
N PHE A 11 -8.14 13.76 -2.39
CA PHE A 11 -7.49 14.19 -1.15
C PHE A 11 -6.07 14.75 -1.40
N ARG A 12 -5.28 14.08 -2.24
CA ARG A 12 -3.94 14.51 -2.66
C ARG A 12 -3.97 15.85 -3.41
N ASP A 13 -4.91 15.98 -4.35
CA ASP A 13 -4.98 17.12 -5.27
C ASP A 13 -5.54 18.37 -4.60
N GLU A 14 -6.51 18.23 -3.68
CA GLU A 14 -7.00 19.32 -2.83
C GLU A 14 -5.89 20.00 -2.00
N ARG A 15 -4.82 19.26 -1.70
CA ARG A 15 -3.64 19.75 -0.96
C ARG A 15 -2.50 20.20 -1.87
N ASN A 16 -2.69 20.13 -3.19
CA ASN A 16 -1.66 20.40 -4.18
C ASN A 16 -0.39 19.55 -3.97
N TRP A 17 -0.54 18.33 -3.48
CA TRP A 17 0.59 17.44 -3.15
C TRP A 17 1.11 16.64 -4.34
N ARG A 18 0.36 16.57 -5.44
CA ARG A 18 0.77 15.83 -6.64
C ARG A 18 2.17 16.21 -7.15
N GLN A 19 2.58 17.46 -6.98
CA GLN A 19 3.94 17.94 -7.35
C GLN A 19 5.08 17.24 -6.59
N TYR A 20 4.81 16.67 -5.41
CA TYR A 20 5.77 15.94 -4.58
C TYR A 20 5.69 14.41 -4.75
N HIS A 21 4.68 13.92 -5.48
CA HIS A 21 4.36 12.50 -5.58
C HIS A 21 4.77 11.94 -6.95
N ASN A 22 6.06 12.03 -7.30
CA ASN A 22 6.58 11.28 -8.45
C ASN A 22 6.80 9.79 -8.06
N PRO A 23 6.99 8.87 -9.03
CA PRO A 23 7.13 7.45 -8.74
C PRO A 23 8.28 7.11 -7.77
N LYS A 24 9.40 7.86 -7.80
CA LYS A 24 10.51 7.66 -6.87
C LYS A 24 10.09 8.00 -5.45
N ASP A 25 9.45 9.16 -5.26
CA ASP A 25 9.10 9.66 -3.93
C ASP A 25 7.93 8.86 -3.34
N LEU A 26 6.94 8.46 -4.16
CA LEU A 26 5.90 7.51 -3.74
C LEU A 26 6.47 6.15 -3.34
N SER A 27 7.51 5.66 -4.02
CA SER A 27 8.18 4.41 -3.65
C SER A 27 8.89 4.53 -2.30
N LEU A 28 9.47 5.70 -2.03
CA LEU A 28 10.08 5.98 -0.74
C LEU A 28 9.03 6.01 0.37
N SER A 29 7.93 6.75 0.20
CA SER A 29 6.82 6.77 1.15
C SER A 29 6.31 5.37 1.45
N LEU A 30 6.02 4.56 0.42
CA LEU A 30 5.58 3.17 0.60
C LEU A 30 6.56 2.35 1.46
N SER A 31 7.88 2.52 1.26
CA SER A 31 8.89 1.83 2.05
C SER A 31 8.94 2.29 3.50
N LEU A 32 8.62 3.56 3.78
CA LEU A 32 8.57 4.11 5.13
C LEU A 32 7.37 3.51 5.87
N GLU A 33 6.17 3.57 5.29
CA GLU A 33 4.95 3.02 5.94
C GLU A 33 5.03 1.50 6.11
N ALA A 34 5.68 0.79 5.18
CA ALA A 34 5.95 -0.64 5.35
C ALA A 34 6.89 -0.92 6.54
N SER A 35 7.77 0.03 6.87
CA SER A 35 8.63 -0.05 8.05
C SER A 35 7.85 0.28 9.32
N GLU A 36 6.99 1.30 9.31
CA GLU A 36 6.09 1.64 10.43
C GLU A 36 5.14 0.47 10.74
N LEU A 37 4.60 -0.19 9.71
CA LEU A 37 3.84 -1.43 9.84
C LEU A 37 4.64 -2.53 10.55
N LEU A 38 5.93 -2.68 10.21
CA LEU A 38 6.81 -3.68 10.82
C LEU A 38 7.12 -3.37 12.30
N GLU A 39 7.20 -2.08 12.68
CA GLU A 39 7.49 -1.67 14.05
C GLU A 39 6.47 -2.19 15.07
N ASN A 40 5.23 -2.42 14.65
CA ASN A 40 4.18 -3.05 15.46
C ASN A 40 4.56 -4.44 16.01
N PHE A 41 5.61 -5.07 15.47
CA PHE A 41 6.06 -6.42 15.84
C PHE A 41 7.50 -6.45 16.37
N GLN A 42 8.22 -5.33 16.41
CA GLN A 42 9.68 -5.31 16.61
C GLN A 42 10.14 -5.98 17.92
N TRP A 43 9.33 -5.88 18.98
CA TRP A 43 9.65 -6.40 20.32
C TRP A 43 8.59 -7.36 20.88
N LEU A 44 7.67 -7.80 20.03
CA LEU A 44 6.53 -8.63 20.41
C LEU A 44 6.54 -9.93 19.60
N SER A 45 5.88 -10.96 20.13
CA SER A 45 5.46 -12.08 19.28
C SER A 45 4.44 -11.61 18.24
N ALA A 46 4.26 -12.40 17.18
CA ALA A 46 3.32 -12.06 16.11
C ALA A 46 1.88 -11.93 16.65
N GLU A 47 1.48 -12.84 17.54
CA GLU A 47 0.15 -12.86 18.16
C GLU A 47 -0.05 -11.64 19.07
N GLU A 48 0.92 -11.32 19.93
CA GLU A 48 0.82 -10.16 20.81
C GLU A 48 0.82 -8.83 20.06
N GLY A 49 1.64 -8.69 19.00
CA GLY A 49 1.67 -7.49 18.16
C GLY A 49 0.33 -7.29 17.45
N ALA A 50 -0.21 -8.35 16.85
CA ALA A 50 -1.50 -8.30 16.17
C ALA A 50 -2.67 -7.96 17.10
N GLU A 51 -2.63 -8.38 18.37
CA GLU A 51 -3.65 -8.05 19.37
C GLU A 51 -3.47 -6.63 19.92
N LYS A 52 -2.28 -6.29 20.42
CA LYS A 52 -2.02 -5.02 21.12
C LYS A 52 -2.03 -3.81 20.19
N ASN A 53 -1.55 -3.98 18.95
CA ASN A 53 -1.32 -2.88 18.01
C ASN A 53 -2.30 -2.89 16.83
N ARG A 54 -3.45 -3.56 16.97
CA ARG A 54 -4.39 -3.79 15.87
C ARG A 54 -4.80 -2.53 15.11
N GLN A 55 -5.09 -1.45 15.81
CA GLN A 55 -5.48 -0.18 15.18
C GLN A 55 -4.32 0.41 14.36
N ASN A 56 -3.12 0.45 14.94
CA ASN A 56 -1.95 0.98 14.25
C ASN A 56 -1.61 0.14 13.01
N ILE A 57 -1.71 -1.19 13.10
CA ILE A 57 -1.55 -2.08 11.95
C ILE A 57 -2.55 -1.76 10.83
N GLU A 58 -3.81 -1.44 11.17
CA GLU A 58 -4.82 -1.07 10.18
C GLU A 58 -4.47 0.25 9.48
N GLU A 59 -4.01 1.25 10.24
CA GLU A 59 -3.59 2.56 9.74
C GLU A 59 -2.36 2.45 8.83
N GLU A 60 -1.27 1.83 9.30
CA GLU A 60 -0.03 1.69 8.51
C GLU A 60 -0.23 0.83 7.25
N LEU A 61 -1.04 -0.23 7.35
CA LEU A 61 -1.36 -1.04 6.19
C LEU A 61 -2.18 -0.23 5.16
N ALA A 62 -3.10 0.61 5.62
CA ALA A 62 -3.84 1.50 4.74
C ALA A 62 -2.89 2.49 4.05
N ASP A 63 -1.92 3.06 4.77
CA ASP A 63 -0.96 4.00 4.20
C ASP A 63 -0.08 3.35 3.13
N VAL A 64 0.41 2.13 3.35
CA VAL A 64 1.11 1.34 2.31
C VAL A 64 0.27 1.22 1.04
N PHE A 65 -1.02 0.89 1.17
CA PHE A 65 -1.91 0.77 0.01
C PHE A 65 -2.23 2.11 -0.64
N ILE A 66 -2.38 3.18 0.13
CA ILE A 66 -2.64 4.53 -0.39
C ILE A 66 -1.51 4.96 -1.31
N TYR A 67 -0.24 4.88 -0.87
CA TYR A 67 0.89 5.25 -1.72
C TYR A 67 1.05 4.32 -2.93
N GLY A 68 0.82 3.02 -2.75
CA GLY A 68 0.86 2.05 -3.84
C GLY A 68 -0.19 2.34 -4.92
N LEU A 69 -1.42 2.68 -4.51
CA LEU A 69 -2.52 3.00 -5.41
C LEU A 69 -2.33 4.36 -6.09
N MET A 70 -1.82 5.38 -5.39
CA MET A 70 -1.42 6.65 -6.00
C MET A 70 -0.40 6.43 -7.12
N MET A 71 0.62 5.59 -6.86
CA MET A 71 1.65 5.29 -7.86
C MET A 71 1.09 4.51 -9.04
N ALA A 72 0.21 3.54 -8.78
CA ALA A 72 -0.45 2.77 -9.83
C ALA A 72 -1.22 3.68 -10.78
N ASP A 73 -2.00 4.62 -10.24
CA ASP A 73 -2.77 5.59 -11.01
C ASP A 73 -1.87 6.51 -11.84
N ASP A 74 -0.80 7.07 -11.23
CA ASP A 74 0.15 7.94 -11.92
C ASP A 74 0.90 7.23 -13.07
N LEU A 75 1.08 5.91 -12.97
CA LEU A 75 1.72 5.08 -14.00
C LEU A 75 0.74 4.45 -14.99
N GLY A 76 -0.58 4.68 -14.84
CA GLY A 76 -1.62 4.07 -15.66
C GLY A 76 -1.70 2.54 -15.51
N ILE A 77 -1.37 2.02 -14.32
CA ILE A 77 -1.41 0.59 -14.02
C ILE A 77 -2.78 0.26 -13.41
N ASP A 78 -3.55 -0.57 -14.10
CA ASP A 78 -4.70 -1.26 -13.51
C ASP A 78 -4.18 -2.27 -12.47
N MET A 79 -4.27 -1.88 -11.19
CA MET A 79 -3.71 -2.68 -10.10
C MET A 79 -4.53 -3.95 -9.83
N GLU A 80 -5.82 -3.97 -10.15
CA GLU A 80 -6.68 -5.14 -9.95
C GLU A 80 -6.25 -6.22 -10.94
N GLU A 81 -6.15 -5.85 -12.21
CA GLU A 81 -5.67 -6.73 -13.28
C GLU A 81 -4.19 -7.12 -13.09
N ALA A 82 -3.35 -6.23 -12.54
CA ALA A 82 -1.96 -6.56 -12.20
C ALA A 82 -1.88 -7.65 -11.11
N ILE A 83 -2.70 -7.53 -10.05
CA ILE A 83 -2.75 -8.51 -8.97
C ILE A 83 -3.27 -9.86 -9.49
N LEU A 84 -4.37 -9.87 -10.25
CA LEU A 84 -4.94 -11.10 -10.81
C LEU A 84 -3.93 -11.85 -11.68
N ARG A 85 -3.23 -11.15 -12.58
CA ARG A 85 -2.15 -11.74 -13.40
C ARG A 85 -0.99 -12.25 -12.55
N LYS A 86 -0.62 -11.56 -11.47
CA LYS A 86 0.44 -12.01 -10.56
C LYS A 86 0.04 -13.27 -9.81
N LEU A 87 -1.21 -13.38 -9.36
CA LEU A 87 -1.73 -14.56 -8.69
C LEU A 87 -1.71 -15.79 -9.61
N GLU A 88 -2.08 -15.65 -10.88
CA GLU A 88 -2.00 -16.76 -11.83
C GLU A 88 -0.56 -17.25 -12.02
N LYS A 89 0.39 -16.32 -12.23
CA LYS A 89 1.82 -16.65 -12.29
C LYS A 89 2.31 -17.35 -11.01
N ASN A 90 1.80 -16.97 -9.84
CA ASN A 90 2.18 -17.60 -8.57
C ASN A 90 1.60 -19.03 -8.46
N ARG A 91 0.39 -19.30 -8.98
CA ARG A 91 -0.19 -20.66 -9.04
C ARG A 91 0.63 -21.59 -9.92
N GLU A 92 1.11 -21.10 -11.05
CA GLU A 92 1.99 -21.86 -11.95
C GLU A 92 3.35 -22.15 -11.29
N LYS A 93 3.91 -21.15 -10.58
CA LYS A 93 5.22 -21.27 -9.92
C LYS A 93 5.16 -22.18 -8.68
N TYR A 94 4.06 -22.18 -7.96
CA TYR A 94 3.85 -22.95 -6.71
C TYR A 94 2.56 -23.79 -6.83
N PRO A 95 2.60 -24.91 -7.59
CA PRO A 95 1.45 -25.80 -7.74
C PRO A 95 1.11 -26.49 -6.41
N LYS A 96 -0.15 -26.93 -6.27
CA LYS A 96 -0.65 -27.67 -5.10
C LYS A 96 -0.01 -29.04 -4.95
#